data_AF-A0A1W9ZMV9-F1
#
_entry.id   AF-A0A1W9ZMV9-F1
#
_cell.length_a   1.000
_cell.length_b   1.000
_cell.length_c   1.000
_cell.angle_alpha   90.00
_cell.angle_beta   90.00
_cell.angle_gamma   90.00
#
_symmetry.space_group_name_H-M   'P 1'
#
loop_
_entity.id
_entity.type
_entity.pdbx_description
1 polymer ?
#
loop_
_entity_poly.entity_id
_entity_poly.type
_entity_poly.pdbx_seq_one_letter_code
_entity_poly.pdbx_strand_id
1 'polypeptide(L)'
;MIRSDSYTTLLDATLGIEDIREVWASDPMFYPAKPPAHSLMVAEIAGNVLMVPLAPARGGNPTQCRPIGCYQASNQLADQYRRDR
;
A
#
# COMPACT_ATOMS: atom_id res chain seq x y z
N MET A 1 -8.85 -26.63 -17.03
CA MET A 1 -7.53 -27.02 -16.49
C MET A 1 -6.47 -26.47 -17.44
N ILE A 2 -5.99 -25.26 -17.19
CA ILE A 2 -4.85 -24.64 -17.88
C ILE A 2 -3.92 -24.15 -16.78
N ARG A 3 -2.65 -24.51 -16.93
CA ARG A 3 -1.58 -24.45 -15.93
C ARG A 3 -1.14 -23.01 -15.67
N SER A 4 -0.75 -22.81 -14.42
CA SER A 4 0.13 -21.76 -13.89
C SER A 4 1.25 -21.35 -14.86
N ASP A 5 1.57 -20.05 -14.82
CA ASP A 5 2.85 -19.37 -15.09
C ASP A 5 2.55 -18.10 -15.94
N SER A 6 2.76 -16.87 -15.49
CA SER A 6 3.87 -16.35 -14.70
C SER A 6 3.42 -15.15 -13.82
N TYR A 7 3.50 -15.29 -12.49
CA TYR A 7 3.45 -14.19 -11.52
C TYR A 7 4.86 -13.64 -11.25
N THR A 8 5.68 -13.50 -12.29
CA THR A 8 7.08 -13.06 -12.16
C THR A 8 7.34 -11.89 -13.08
N THR A 9 6.83 -10.72 -12.68
CA THR A 9 7.41 -9.44 -13.06
C THR A 9 7.86 -8.81 -11.75
N LEU A 10 9.09 -9.18 -11.34
CA LEU A 10 9.89 -8.57 -10.28
C LEU A 10 9.12 -8.29 -8.98
N LEU A 11 8.97 -9.31 -8.13
CA LEU A 11 8.78 -9.08 -6.70
C LEU A 11 10.02 -8.32 -6.20
N ASP A 12 9.89 -7.02 -6.04
CA ASP A 12 10.86 -6.24 -5.29
C ASP A 12 10.85 -6.73 -3.84
N ALA A 13 11.81 -7.60 -3.52
CA ALA A 13 11.98 -8.17 -2.19
C ALA A 13 12.49 -7.15 -1.16
N THR A 14 12.53 -5.85 -1.49
CA THR A 14 13.20 -4.84 -0.65
C THR A 14 12.30 -3.76 -0.05
N LEU A 15 10.98 -3.75 -0.34
CA LEU A 15 10.08 -2.75 0.25
C LEU A 15 10.09 -2.85 1.79
N GLY A 16 10.44 -1.74 2.43
CA GLY A 16 10.71 -1.64 3.85
C GLY A 16 10.21 -0.33 4.46
N ILE A 17 10.81 0.05 5.59
CA ILE A 17 10.36 1.22 6.36
C ILE A 17 10.61 2.54 5.64
N GLU A 18 11.63 2.60 4.80
CA GLU A 18 11.93 3.80 4.01
C GLU A 18 10.86 4.03 2.95
N ASP A 19 10.38 2.99 2.26
CA ASP A 19 9.28 3.11 1.30
C ASP A 19 7.99 3.59 1.97
N ILE A 20 7.73 3.16 3.21
CA ILE A 20 6.58 3.66 3.99
C ILE A 20 6.72 5.16 4.24
N ARG A 21 7.94 5.63 4.55
CA ARG A 21 8.22 7.06 4.74
C ARG A 21 8.08 7.83 3.44
N GLU A 22 8.53 7.28 2.32
CA GLU A 22 8.37 7.89 1.01
C GLU A 22 6.88 8.01 0.62
N VAL A 23 6.09 6.96 0.83
CA VAL A 23 4.63 7.02 0.62
C VAL A 23 4.00 8.09 1.50
N TRP A 24 4.36 8.17 2.79
CA TRP A 24 3.86 9.20 3.70
C TRP A 24 4.23 10.62 3.24
N ALA A 25 5.45 10.81 2.74
CA ALA A 25 5.95 12.10 2.27
C ALA A 25 5.39 12.54 0.91
N SER A 26 4.71 11.64 0.18
CA SER A 26 4.31 11.84 -1.22
C SER A 26 2.84 12.24 -1.39
N ASP A 27 2.27 12.94 -0.41
CA ASP A 27 0.86 13.36 -0.43
C ASP A 27 -0.11 12.20 -0.76
N PRO A 28 -0.12 11.14 0.06
CA PRO A 28 -0.84 9.91 -0.23
C PRO A 28 -2.35 10.09 -0.13
N MET A 29 -3.09 9.29 -0.89
CA MET A 29 -4.54 9.14 -0.75
C MET A 29 -4.86 7.98 0.20
N PHE A 30 -6.00 8.08 0.89
CA PHE A 30 -6.45 7.08 1.85
C PHE A 30 -7.73 6.38 1.38
N TYR A 31 -7.68 5.06 1.28
CA TYR A 31 -8.83 4.22 0.90
C TYR A 31 -9.30 3.36 2.07
N PRO A 32 -10.59 3.01 2.14
CA PRO A 32 -11.08 2.07 3.15
C PRO A 32 -10.46 0.68 2.95
N ALA A 33 -10.18 -0.02 4.05
CA ALA A 33 -9.64 -1.38 4.05
C ALA A 33 -10.52 -2.34 4.86
N LYS A 34 -10.27 -3.64 4.67
CA LYS A 34 -10.82 -4.69 5.55
C LYS A 34 -9.80 -5.05 6.62
N PRO A 35 -10.24 -5.43 7.85
CA PRO A 35 -9.36 -5.89 8.91
C PRO A 35 -8.38 -6.97 8.40
N PRO A 36 -7.11 -6.95 8.86
CA PRO A 36 -6.59 -6.22 10.01
C PRO A 36 -6.22 -4.74 9.76
N ALA A 37 -6.31 -4.27 8.52
CA ALA A 37 -6.16 -2.85 8.19
C ALA A 37 -7.51 -2.13 8.25
N HIS A 38 -7.50 -0.84 8.58
CA HIS A 38 -8.71 0.00 8.50
C HIS A 38 -8.64 1.02 7.36
N SER A 39 -7.43 1.40 6.95
CA SER A 39 -7.19 2.24 5.78
C SER A 39 -5.98 1.74 4.99
N LEU A 40 -5.98 2.03 3.70
CA LEU A 40 -4.82 1.89 2.82
C LEU A 40 -4.29 3.28 2.54
N MET A 41 -3.01 3.52 2.82
CA MET A 41 -2.30 4.73 2.40
C MET A 41 -1.60 4.44 1.08
N VAL A 42 -1.90 5.21 0.04
CA VAL A 42 -1.51 4.88 -1.34
C VAL A 42 -0.88 6.10 -2.02
N ALA A 43 0.28 5.89 -2.66
CA ALA A 43 0.96 6.92 -3.46
C ALA A 43 1.73 6.29 -4.63
N GLU A 44 1.98 7.06 -5.68
CA GLU A 44 2.87 6.67 -6.78
C GLU A 44 4.30 7.15 -6.54
N ILE A 45 5.24 6.21 -6.47
CA ILE A 45 6.66 6.42 -6.21
C ILE A 45 7.44 5.86 -7.39
N ALA A 46 8.21 6.71 -8.08
CA ALA A 46 8.99 6.32 -9.26
C ALA A 46 8.18 5.52 -10.32
N GLY A 47 6.90 5.85 -10.51
CA GLY A 47 5.98 5.17 -11.44
C GLY A 47 5.31 3.90 -10.90
N ASN A 48 5.62 3.49 -9.67
CA ASN A 48 4.97 2.37 -9.00
C ASN A 48 3.97 2.88 -7.97
N VAL A 49 2.71 2.44 -8.07
CA VAL A 49 1.74 2.72 -7.01
C VAL A 49 2.01 1.77 -5.86
N LEU A 50 2.41 2.32 -4.72
CA LEU A 50 2.65 1.60 -3.47
C LEU A 50 1.46 1.77 -2.53
N MET A 51 1.21 0.74 -1.74
CA MET A 51 0.13 0.67 -0.76
C MET A 51 0.68 0.22 0.60
N VAL A 52 0.34 0.98 1.63
CA VAL A 52 0.67 0.72 3.02
C VAL A 52 -0.65 0.48 3.79
N PRO A 53 -0.95 -0.76 4.21
CA PRO A 53 -2.10 -1.03 5.05
C PRO A 53 -1.83 -0.52 6.46
N LEU A 54 -2.72 0.33 6.95
CA LEU A 54 -2.64 0.94 8.27
C LEU A 54 -3.66 0.29 9.20
N ALA A 55 -3.18 -0.16 10.35
CA ALA A 55 -4.02 -0.58 11.46
C ALA A 55 -4.02 0.48 12.58
N PRO A 56 -4.98 0.44 13.52
CA PRO A 56 -4.95 1.31 14.69
C PRO A 56 -3.70 1.08 15.54
N ALA A 57 -3.31 2.12 16.28
CA ALA A 57 -2.33 1.98 17.34
C ALA A 57 -2.78 0.92 18.36
N ARG A 58 -1.82 0.11 18.85
CA ARG A 58 -2.11 -0.94 19.84
C ARG A 58 -2.71 -0.40 21.14
N GLY A 59 -2.35 0.83 21.53
CA GLY A 59 -2.86 1.51 22.72
C GLY A 59 -4.18 2.26 22.51
N GLY A 60 -4.79 2.18 21.32
CA GLY A 60 -6.07 2.84 21.03
C GLY A 60 -5.98 4.37 20.88
N ASN A 61 -4.79 4.96 20.85
CA ASN A 61 -4.64 6.39 20.58
C ASN A 61 -5.12 6.71 19.16
N PRO A 62 -6.20 7.50 18.98
CA PRO A 62 -6.75 7.81 17.67
C PRO A 62 -5.84 8.68 16.81
N THR A 63 -4.83 9.34 17.38
CA THR A 63 -3.86 10.16 16.63
C THR A 63 -2.70 9.34 16.07
N GLN A 64 -2.70 8.02 16.29
CA GLN A 64 -1.63 7.12 15.87
C GLN A 64 -2.18 5.95 15.07
N CYS A 65 -1.42 5.53 14.07
CA CYS A 65 -1.64 4.28 13.34
C CYS A 65 -0.35 3.47 13.32
N ARG A 66 -0.46 2.21 12.91
CA ARG A 66 0.69 1.33 12.67
C ARG A 66 0.65 0.83 11.24
N PRO A 67 1.72 1.03 10.44
CA PRO A 67 1.84 0.33 9.18
C PRO A 67 2.00 -1.17 9.45
N ILE A 68 1.34 -1.98 8.62
CA ILE A 68 1.51 -3.44 8.63
C ILE A 68 2.67 -3.84 7.72
N GLY A 69 2.86 -3.13 6.60
CA GLY A 69 3.92 -3.35 5.62
C GLY A 69 3.84 -2.36 4.46
N CYS A 70 4.69 -2.51 3.46
CA CYS A 70 4.63 -1.78 2.18
C CYS A 70 4.55 -2.81 1.04
N TYR A 71 3.65 -2.58 0.11
CA TYR A 71 3.39 -3.50 -0.99
C TYR A 71 3.13 -2.71 -2.27
N GLN A 72 3.49 -3.27 -3.41
CA GLN A 72 2.97 -2.77 -4.67
C GLN A 72 1.44 -2.96 -4.71
N ALA A 73 0.73 -1.92 -5.14
CA ALA A 73 -0.72 -1.98 -5.31
C ALA A 73 -1.10 -2.99 -6.39
N SER A 74 -2.26 -3.64 -6.25
CA SER A 74 -2.85 -4.40 -7.35
C SER A 74 -3.17 -3.48 -8.52
N ASN A 75 -3.21 -4.02 -9.75
CA ASN A 75 -3.55 -3.22 -10.94
C ASN A 75 -4.87 -2.44 -10.76
N GLN A 76 -5.89 -3.09 -10.20
CA GLN A 76 -7.19 -2.43 -9.95
C GLN A 76 -7.07 -1.23 -9.00
N LEU A 77 -6.28 -1.36 -7.91
CA LEU A 77 -6.08 -0.27 -6.96
C LEU A 77 -5.20 0.83 -7.56
N ALA A 78 -4.16 0.48 -8.32
CA ALA A 78 -3.31 1.43 -9.02
C ALA A 78 -4.10 2.26 -10.05
N ASP A 79 -4.96 1.60 -10.83
CA ASP A 79 -5.84 2.26 -11.79
C ASP A 79 -6.86 3.17 -11.09
N GLN A 80 -7.40 2.74 -9.95
CA GLN A 80 -8.30 3.57 -9.15
C GLN A 80 -7.59 4.81 -8.61
N TYR A 81 -6.41 4.64 -8.01
CA TYR A 81 -5.58 5.72 -7.49
C TYR A 81 -5.30 6.79 -8.56
N ARG A 82 -4.87 6.36 -9.76
CA ARG A 82 -4.57 7.29 -10.86
C ARG A 82 -5.79 8.02 -11.40
N ARG A 83 -7.00 7.46 -11.24
CA ARG A 83 -8.25 8.14 -11.63
C ARG A 83 -8.70 9.18 -10.61
N ASP A 84 -8.42 8.96 -9.33
CA ASP A 84 -8.88 9.84 -8.25
C ASP A 84 -7.93 11.03 -8.01
N ARG A 85 -6.72 10.98 -8.56
CA ARG A 85 -5.71 12.04 -8.48
C ARG A 85 -5.92 13.12 -9.55
#